data_AF-A0A6H5I5J7-F1
#
_entry.id   AF-A0A6H5I5J7-F1
#
_cell.length_a   1.000
_cell.length_b   1.000
_cell.length_c   1.000
_cell.angle_alpha   90.00
_cell.angle_beta   90.00
_cell.angle_gamma   90.00
#
_symmetry.space_group_name_H-M   'P 1'
#
loop_
_entity.id
_entity.type
_entity.pdbx_description
1 polymer ?
#
loop_
_entity_poly.entity_id
_entity_poly.type
_entity_poly.pdbx_seq_one_letter_code
_entity_poly.pdbx_strand_id
1 'polypeptide(L)'
;MDYDLDSKDDFLDIRDDTYFDPDVNGQLGFRINPEDMEELGQIYLAKLKSLREQFNWENEVERYPFYLRLAKLMKDWKGNLPNLRDIFRAEEIDHLLLEAAMNRKRTRRNYRGRFFVEFVVRTGYKDNPELNEDGKPSSRRITAVHRVTGFESFPIIKYLFQIYNRFDVNYTDDSGYTHFHAACRIGDYDVIKEFLELGQDPNCLWTETGDSPLHLALVIHYYNIFTKDTIQLLLRSGADLNWANKEGSTPLHVICKNCGYVRLIKEFFEITDANQQTILIDAKDKLGRTSLQLSVASLFPDLVDVLLDRGADLSSFVFPTENYFEKTSNY
;
A
#
# COMPACT_ATOMS: atom_id res chain seq x y z
N MET A 1 25.73 11.75 14.65
CA MET A 1 26.68 11.74 13.52
C MET A 1 25.89 12.25 12.35
N ASP A 2 25.99 13.56 12.16
CA ASP A 2 25.30 14.32 11.14
C ASP A 2 25.80 13.92 9.76
N TYR A 3 24.89 13.78 8.81
CA TYR A 3 25.23 13.79 7.39
C TYR A 3 24.44 14.90 6.73
N ASP A 4 25.19 15.93 6.33
CA ASP A 4 24.78 16.99 5.43
C ASP A 4 24.05 16.43 4.21
N LEU A 5 22.80 16.85 4.03
CA LEU A 5 22.06 16.72 2.78
C LEU A 5 22.16 18.06 2.04
N ASP A 6 23.32 18.29 1.42
CA ASP A 6 23.46 19.35 0.43
C ASP A 6 24.17 18.78 -0.81
N SER A 7 23.38 18.14 -1.68
CA SER A 7 23.74 17.99 -3.08
C SER A 7 22.48 18.17 -3.93
N LYS A 8 22.32 19.39 -4.47
CA LYS A 8 21.23 19.81 -5.35
C LYS A 8 21.31 19.24 -6.78
N ASP A 9 22.09 18.19 -7.03
CA ASP A 9 22.41 17.73 -8.39
C ASP A 9 21.93 16.32 -8.78
N ASP A 10 21.05 15.68 -8.00
CA ASP A 10 20.42 14.39 -8.39
C ASP A 10 19.00 14.56 -9.00
N PHE A 11 18.68 15.76 -9.49
CA PHE A 11 17.54 15.96 -10.38
C PHE A 11 17.94 15.60 -11.81
N LEU A 12 17.78 14.33 -12.18
CA LEU A 12 17.53 13.82 -13.54
C LEU A 12 17.70 12.29 -13.51
N ASP A 13 16.59 11.55 -13.45
CA ASP A 13 16.22 10.48 -14.41
C ASP A 13 15.05 9.63 -13.87
N ILE A 14 13.87 10.25 -13.72
CA ILE A 14 12.60 9.54 -13.44
C ILE A 14 11.73 9.61 -14.71
N ARG A 15 12.31 9.26 -15.85
CA ARG A 15 11.58 9.11 -17.12
C ARG A 15 12.11 7.90 -17.87
N ASP A 16 11.75 6.68 -17.43
CA ASP A 16 11.44 5.60 -18.40
C ASP A 16 10.85 4.27 -17.88
N ASP A 17 10.63 4.03 -16.58
CA ASP A 17 10.25 2.66 -16.13
C ASP A 17 8.82 2.51 -15.54
N THR A 18 7.95 3.52 -15.67
CA THR A 18 6.59 3.50 -15.06
C THR A 18 5.48 2.94 -15.94
N TYR A 19 5.77 2.37 -17.11
CA TYR A 19 4.76 1.71 -17.93
C TYR A 19 5.36 0.48 -18.61
N PHE A 20 5.25 -0.67 -17.96
CA PHE A 20 5.44 -1.93 -18.65
C PHE A 20 4.14 -2.21 -19.40
N ASP A 21 4.12 -1.89 -20.69
CA ASP A 21 3.06 -2.30 -21.59
C ASP A 21 3.09 -3.85 -21.70
N PRO A 22 2.03 -4.59 -21.37
CA PRO A 22 2.01 -6.04 -21.50
C PRO A 22 2.21 -6.51 -22.96
N ASP A 23 2.14 -5.63 -23.97
CA ASP A 23 2.29 -5.94 -25.39
C ASP A 23 3.72 -5.75 -25.97
N VAL A 24 4.77 -5.47 -25.17
CA VAL A 24 6.16 -5.32 -25.72
C VAL A 24 6.81 -6.65 -26.13
N ASN A 25 6.06 -7.74 -26.28
CA ASN A 25 6.50 -8.84 -27.17
C ASN A 25 6.51 -8.42 -28.66
N GLY A 26 6.04 -7.21 -29.00
CA GLY A 26 5.94 -6.72 -30.38
C GLY A 26 7.12 -5.91 -30.94
N GLN A 27 8.13 -5.50 -30.16
CA GLN A 27 9.13 -4.52 -30.63
C GLN A 27 10.60 -4.90 -30.38
N LEU A 28 10.99 -6.13 -30.71
CA LEU A 28 12.37 -6.46 -31.09
C LEU A 28 12.30 -7.56 -32.15
N GLY A 29 12.74 -7.25 -33.37
CA GLY A 29 12.57 -8.06 -34.59
C GLY A 29 13.37 -9.37 -34.65
N PHE A 30 13.33 -10.20 -33.61
CA PHE A 30 13.74 -11.60 -33.65
C PHE A 30 12.53 -12.47 -33.31
N ARG A 31 11.84 -12.99 -34.34
CA ARG A 31 10.82 -14.03 -34.15
C ARG A 31 11.54 -15.30 -33.65
N ILE A 32 11.60 -15.49 -32.34
CA ILE A 32 12.03 -16.77 -31.75
C ILE A 32 10.98 -17.81 -32.16
N ASN A 33 11.42 -18.97 -32.66
CA ASN A 33 10.53 -20.05 -33.07
C ASN A 33 9.76 -20.57 -31.83
N PRO A 34 8.44 -20.82 -31.90
CA PRO A 34 7.68 -21.42 -30.81
C PRO A 34 8.31 -22.68 -30.19
N GLU A 35 8.96 -23.52 -31.01
CA GLU A 35 9.67 -24.72 -30.55
C GLU A 35 10.88 -24.37 -29.64
N ASP A 36 11.65 -23.34 -30.00
CA ASP A 36 12.77 -22.86 -29.18
C ASP A 36 12.28 -22.27 -27.85
N MET A 37 11.10 -21.64 -27.83
CA MET A 37 10.48 -21.12 -26.62
C MET A 37 9.97 -22.23 -25.69
N GLU A 38 9.49 -23.34 -26.26
CA GLU A 38 9.09 -24.52 -25.49
C GLU A 38 10.32 -25.18 -24.84
N GLU A 39 11.40 -25.38 -25.60
CA GLU A 39 12.65 -25.95 -25.07
C GLU A 39 13.26 -25.09 -23.96
N LEU A 40 13.34 -23.77 -24.18
CA LEU A 40 13.80 -22.83 -23.14
C LEU A 40 12.94 -22.93 -21.87
N GLY A 41 11.61 -22.99 -22.03
CA GLY A 41 10.67 -23.15 -20.91
C GLY A 41 10.94 -24.42 -20.10
N GLN A 42 11.20 -25.54 -20.76
CA GLN A 42 11.54 -26.81 -20.09
C GLN A 42 12.87 -26.73 -19.33
N ILE A 43 13.87 -26.04 -19.88
CA ILE A 43 15.16 -25.82 -19.20
C ILE A 43 14.96 -25.01 -17.91
N TYR A 44 14.19 -23.92 -17.97
CA TYR A 44 13.89 -23.11 -16.78
C TYR A 44 13.06 -23.87 -15.74
N LEU A 45 12.09 -24.67 -16.20
CA LEU A 45 11.29 -25.54 -15.34
C LEU A 45 12.14 -26.59 -14.61
N ALA A 46 13.06 -27.23 -15.32
CA ALA A 46 13.98 -28.19 -14.71
C ALA A 46 14.87 -27.54 -13.64
N LYS A 47 15.39 -26.33 -13.91
CA LYS A 47 16.16 -25.54 -12.94
C LYS A 47 15.31 -25.19 -11.71
N LEU A 48 14.06 -24.81 -11.91
CA LEU A 48 13.14 -24.45 -10.83
C LEU A 48 12.84 -25.65 -9.93
N LYS A 49 12.50 -26.80 -10.52
CA LYS A 49 12.26 -28.05 -9.78
C LYS A 49 13.50 -28.48 -8.99
N SER A 50 14.66 -28.48 -9.62
CA SER A 50 15.93 -28.82 -8.96
C SER A 50 16.26 -27.88 -7.80
N LEU A 51 16.06 -26.57 -7.98
CA LEU A 51 16.27 -25.58 -6.92
C LEU A 51 15.33 -25.83 -5.73
N ARG A 52 14.05 -26.14 -5.99
CA ARG A 52 13.07 -26.45 -4.94
C ARG A 52 13.38 -27.75 -4.21
N GLU A 53 13.74 -28.82 -4.91
CA GLU A 53 14.06 -30.13 -4.31
C GLU A 53 15.26 -30.08 -3.37
N GLN A 54 16.27 -29.26 -3.71
CA GLN A 54 17.48 -29.10 -2.90
C GLN A 54 17.26 -28.26 -1.64
N PHE A 55 16.10 -27.65 -1.46
CA PHE A 55 15.83 -26.71 -0.38
C PHE A 55 15.00 -27.35 0.75
N ASN A 56 15.54 -27.31 1.97
CA ASN A 56 14.81 -27.66 3.19
C ASN A 56 14.18 -26.41 3.82
N TRP A 57 12.84 -26.36 3.84
CA TRP A 57 12.05 -25.27 4.39
C TRP A 57 12.17 -25.10 5.91
N GLU A 58 12.60 -26.14 6.64
CA GLU A 58 12.83 -26.05 8.09
C GLU A 58 14.06 -25.19 8.42
N ASN A 59 14.97 -24.98 7.45
CA ASN A 59 16.14 -24.14 7.65
C ASN A 59 15.82 -22.66 7.37
N GLU A 60 15.48 -21.93 8.43
CA GLU A 60 15.09 -20.52 8.34
C GLU A 60 16.19 -19.61 7.78
N VAL A 61 17.46 -19.93 8.07
CA VAL A 61 18.63 -19.14 7.65
C VAL A 61 18.79 -19.17 6.12
N GLU A 62 18.46 -20.32 5.51
CA GLU A 62 18.60 -20.52 4.06
C GLU A 62 17.38 -20.03 3.25
N ARG A 63 16.26 -19.65 3.90
CA ARG A 63 15.03 -19.18 3.21
C ARG A 63 15.29 -17.94 2.35
N TYR A 64 16.01 -16.95 2.89
CA TYR A 64 16.29 -15.73 2.13
C TYR A 64 17.31 -15.94 0.99
N PRO A 65 18.45 -16.65 1.19
CA PRO A 65 19.31 -17.08 0.09
C PRO A 65 18.59 -17.90 -1.00
N PHE A 66 17.67 -18.79 -0.61
CA PHE A 66 16.81 -19.51 -1.53
C PHE A 66 15.93 -18.57 -2.35
N TYR A 67 15.21 -17.67 -1.69
CA TYR A 67 14.39 -16.64 -2.35
C TYR A 67 15.21 -15.81 -3.36
N LEU A 68 16.44 -15.40 -3.01
CA LEU A 68 17.29 -14.64 -3.93
C LEU A 68 17.66 -15.41 -5.20
N ARG A 69 17.93 -16.72 -5.09
CA ARG A 69 18.19 -17.59 -6.25
C ARG A 69 16.93 -17.75 -7.10
N LEU A 70 15.78 -17.93 -6.45
CA LEU A 70 14.49 -18.08 -7.11
C LEU A 70 14.07 -16.82 -7.88
N ALA A 71 14.13 -15.65 -7.22
CA ALA A 71 13.78 -14.37 -7.82
C ALA A 71 14.68 -14.05 -9.03
N LYS A 72 15.97 -14.45 -8.99
CA LYS A 72 16.86 -14.34 -10.14
C LYS A 72 16.40 -15.24 -11.30
N LEU A 73 16.10 -16.51 -11.02
CA LEU A 73 15.62 -17.46 -12.04
C LEU A 73 14.32 -16.97 -12.70
N MET A 74 13.39 -16.43 -11.91
CA MET A 74 12.10 -15.92 -12.41
C MET A 74 12.25 -14.63 -13.22
N LYS A 75 13.17 -13.74 -12.83
CA LYS A 75 13.49 -12.54 -13.61
C LYS A 75 14.00 -12.90 -15.01
N ASP A 76 14.84 -13.93 -15.11
CA ASP A 76 15.47 -14.35 -16.36
C ASP A 76 14.61 -15.35 -17.17
N TRP A 77 13.40 -15.67 -16.71
CA TRP A 77 12.57 -16.74 -17.27
C TRP A 77 12.23 -16.53 -18.74
N LYS A 78 12.40 -17.58 -19.54
CA LYS A 78 12.02 -17.62 -20.96
C LYS A 78 11.19 -18.86 -21.23
N GLY A 79 10.23 -18.75 -22.15
CA GLY A 79 9.35 -19.85 -22.53
C GLY A 79 8.05 -19.89 -21.74
N ASN A 80 7.36 -21.03 -21.85
CA ASN A 80 6.07 -21.25 -21.21
C ASN A 80 6.17 -21.12 -19.68
N LEU A 81 5.13 -20.54 -19.08
CA LEU A 81 5.07 -20.34 -17.63
C LEU A 81 4.58 -21.62 -16.93
N PRO A 82 5.15 -21.97 -15.77
CA PRO A 82 4.76 -23.17 -15.05
C PRO A 82 3.49 -22.91 -14.23
N ASN A 83 2.75 -23.98 -13.93
CA ASN A 83 1.81 -23.95 -12.82
C ASN A 83 2.58 -24.09 -11.51
N LEU A 84 2.60 -23.03 -10.70
CA LEU A 84 3.38 -23.02 -9.45
C LEU A 84 2.88 -24.03 -8.42
N ARG A 85 1.60 -24.43 -8.47
CA ARG A 85 1.02 -25.43 -7.55
C ARG A 85 1.55 -26.84 -7.80
N ASP A 86 2.12 -27.11 -8.97
CA ASP A 86 2.76 -28.39 -9.28
C ASP A 86 4.18 -28.50 -8.68
N ILE A 87 4.71 -27.39 -8.12
CA ILE A 87 6.10 -27.26 -7.69
C ILE A 87 6.19 -26.87 -6.22
N PHE A 88 5.32 -25.98 -5.75
CA PHE A 88 5.33 -25.43 -4.41
C PHE A 88 4.02 -25.72 -3.69
N ARG A 89 4.11 -25.94 -2.37
CA ARG A 89 2.93 -25.91 -1.49
C ARG A 89 2.44 -24.46 -1.33
N ALA A 90 1.19 -24.27 -0.94
CA ALA A 90 0.60 -22.92 -0.82
C ALA A 90 1.35 -22.07 0.21
N GLU A 91 1.71 -22.67 1.35
CA GLU A 91 2.42 -22.02 2.45
C GLU A 91 3.84 -21.59 2.03
N GLU A 92 4.46 -22.34 1.12
CA GLU A 92 5.77 -22.01 0.57
C GLU A 92 5.70 -20.78 -0.33
N ILE A 93 4.64 -20.66 -1.15
CA ILE A 93 4.40 -19.49 -1.98
C ILE A 93 4.11 -18.27 -1.09
N ASP A 94 3.33 -18.43 -0.03
CA ASP A 94 3.06 -17.35 0.94
C ASP A 94 4.35 -16.82 1.56
N HIS A 95 5.21 -17.72 2.03
CA HIS A 95 6.51 -17.34 2.58
C HIS A 95 7.34 -16.57 1.55
N LEU A 96 7.37 -17.00 0.29
CA LEU A 96 8.10 -16.30 -0.76
C LEU A 96 7.50 -14.93 -1.09
N LEU A 97 6.17 -14.81 -1.11
CA LEU A 97 5.49 -13.53 -1.28
C LEU A 97 5.76 -12.58 -0.12
N LEU A 98 5.77 -13.10 1.12
CA LEU A 98 6.17 -12.33 2.31
C LEU A 98 7.63 -11.85 2.18
N GLU A 99 8.56 -12.71 1.77
CA GLU A 99 9.95 -12.33 1.51
C GLU A 99 10.06 -11.27 0.40
N ALA A 100 9.24 -11.36 -0.64
CA ALA A 100 9.19 -10.37 -1.71
C ALA A 100 8.68 -9.00 -1.25
N ALA A 101 7.73 -8.97 -0.30
CA ALA A 101 7.21 -7.75 0.29
C ALA A 101 8.14 -7.14 1.36
N MET A 102 8.89 -7.98 2.09
CA MET A 102 9.85 -7.54 3.11
C MET A 102 11.09 -6.91 2.45
N ASN A 103 11.13 -5.58 2.38
CA ASN A 103 12.26 -4.80 1.89
C ASN A 103 13.48 -4.86 2.86
N ARG A 104 14.07 -6.05 3.05
CA ARG A 104 15.10 -6.34 4.09
C ARG A 104 16.40 -5.56 3.93
N LYS A 105 16.71 -5.09 2.72
CA LYS A 105 17.85 -4.20 2.48
C LYS A 105 17.27 -2.92 1.89
N ARG A 106 17.31 -1.81 2.66
CA ARG A 106 17.06 -0.41 2.23
C ARG A 106 18.05 0.05 1.15
N THR A 107 18.25 -0.75 0.11
CA THR A 107 19.01 -0.39 -1.08
C THR A 107 18.01 0.15 -2.09
N ARG A 108 18.36 1.23 -2.80
CA ARG A 108 17.56 1.90 -3.84
C ARG A 108 17.14 1.02 -5.04
N ARG A 109 17.30 -0.31 -4.96
CA ARG A 109 17.07 -1.29 -6.04
C ARG A 109 16.21 -2.47 -5.58
N ASN A 110 15.09 -2.23 -4.88
CA ASN A 110 14.15 -3.30 -4.51
C ASN A 110 13.23 -3.75 -5.67
N TYR A 111 13.70 -3.70 -6.92
CA TYR A 111 12.99 -4.23 -8.08
C TYR A 111 12.81 -5.76 -8.04
N ARG A 112 13.57 -6.47 -7.19
CA ARG A 112 13.56 -7.95 -7.15
C ARG A 112 12.25 -8.53 -6.65
N GLY A 113 11.67 -7.94 -5.59
CA GLY A 113 10.36 -8.34 -5.08
C GLY A 113 9.28 -8.20 -6.15
N ARG A 114 9.30 -7.07 -6.88
CA ARG A 114 8.39 -6.81 -7.98
C ARG A 114 8.45 -7.91 -9.05
N PHE A 115 9.63 -8.24 -9.57
CA PHE A 115 9.76 -9.27 -10.61
C PHE A 115 9.27 -10.64 -10.16
N PHE A 116 9.51 -11.02 -8.90
CA PHE A 116 8.99 -12.26 -8.34
C PHE A 116 7.46 -12.26 -8.32
N VAL A 117 6.85 -11.23 -7.73
CA VAL A 117 5.38 -11.14 -7.61
C VAL A 117 4.71 -11.07 -8.98
N GLU A 118 5.28 -10.31 -9.90
CA GLU A 118 4.79 -10.22 -11.28
C GLU A 118 4.89 -11.57 -12.01
N PHE A 119 5.98 -12.32 -11.82
CA PHE A 119 6.09 -13.67 -12.35
C PHE A 119 4.97 -14.57 -11.81
N VAL A 120 4.72 -14.54 -10.49
CA VAL A 120 3.63 -15.29 -9.86
C VAL A 120 2.27 -14.92 -10.46
N VAL A 121 1.98 -13.64 -10.65
CA VAL A 121 0.77 -13.17 -11.36
C VAL A 121 0.68 -13.73 -12.77
N ARG A 122 1.77 -13.66 -13.55
CA ARG A 122 1.82 -14.14 -14.93
C ARG A 122 1.56 -15.65 -15.04
N THR A 123 1.93 -16.44 -14.02
CA THR A 123 1.59 -17.87 -13.98
C THR A 123 0.10 -18.15 -13.79
N GLY A 124 -0.71 -17.12 -13.50
CA GLY A 124 -2.12 -17.26 -13.17
C GLY A 124 -2.35 -17.73 -11.72
N TYR A 125 -1.32 -17.75 -10.88
CA TYR A 125 -1.46 -18.14 -9.48
C TYR A 125 -2.40 -17.18 -8.74
N LYS A 126 -3.37 -17.78 -8.05
CA LYS A 126 -4.28 -17.10 -7.13
C LYS A 126 -4.18 -17.75 -5.76
N ASP A 127 -4.24 -16.91 -4.74
CA ASP A 127 -4.36 -17.36 -3.37
C ASP A 127 -5.66 -18.15 -3.19
N ASN A 128 -5.60 -19.17 -2.34
CA ASN A 128 -6.79 -19.92 -1.94
C ASN A 128 -6.90 -19.82 -0.42
N PRO A 129 -7.96 -19.18 0.10
CA PRO A 129 -8.13 -19.02 1.54
C PRO A 129 -8.17 -20.36 2.26
N GLU A 130 -7.53 -20.40 3.43
CA GLU A 130 -7.71 -21.48 4.38
C GLU A 130 -9.16 -21.48 4.87
N LEU A 131 -9.76 -22.66 5.02
CA LEU A 131 -11.12 -22.78 5.53
C LEU A 131 -11.09 -23.02 7.04
N ASN A 132 -12.00 -22.37 7.76
CA ASN A 132 -12.25 -22.64 9.17
C ASN A 132 -13.06 -23.95 9.36
N GLU A 133 -13.36 -24.29 10.61
CA GLU A 133 -14.14 -25.50 10.95
C GLU A 133 -15.52 -25.56 10.29
N ASP A 134 -16.12 -24.40 10.00
CA ASP A 134 -17.42 -24.27 9.31
C ASP A 134 -17.30 -24.34 7.77
N GLY A 135 -16.09 -24.56 7.23
CA GLY A 135 -15.84 -24.57 5.79
C GLY A 135 -15.84 -23.19 5.14
N LYS A 136 -15.80 -22.10 5.92
CA LYS A 136 -15.74 -20.72 5.44
C LYS A 136 -14.31 -20.20 5.41
N PRO A 137 -13.95 -19.29 4.48
CA PRO A 137 -12.64 -18.67 4.48
C PRO A 137 -12.28 -18.03 5.82
N SER A 138 -11.10 -18.36 6.36
CA SER A 138 -10.52 -17.69 7.52
C SER A 138 -9.97 -16.33 7.10
N SER A 139 -10.45 -15.27 7.73
CA SER A 139 -9.91 -13.93 7.52
C SER A 139 -8.59 -13.69 8.27
N ARG A 140 -8.27 -14.46 9.32
CA ARG A 140 -7.04 -14.25 10.10
C ARG A 140 -5.85 -14.90 9.41
N ARG A 141 -5.05 -14.11 8.70
CA ARG A 141 -3.82 -14.56 8.02
C ARG A 141 -2.91 -13.39 7.67
N ILE A 142 -1.65 -13.46 8.09
CA ILE A 142 -0.63 -12.48 7.70
C ILE A 142 -0.19 -12.79 6.27
N THR A 143 -0.60 -11.95 5.33
CA THR A 143 -0.19 -12.03 3.92
C THR A 143 0.88 -10.99 3.56
N ALA A 144 1.45 -11.13 2.36
CA ALA A 144 2.40 -10.16 1.80
C ALA A 144 1.85 -8.73 1.69
N VAL A 145 0.53 -8.56 1.50
CA VAL A 145 -0.14 -7.24 1.44
C VAL A 145 0.10 -6.46 2.74
N HIS A 146 0.00 -7.11 3.90
CA HIS A 146 0.21 -6.48 5.21
C HIS A 146 1.67 -6.03 5.44
N ARG A 147 2.64 -6.67 4.78
CA ARG A 147 4.07 -6.40 4.96
C ARG A 147 4.60 -5.27 4.08
N VAL A 148 3.79 -4.72 3.19
CA VAL A 148 4.16 -3.58 2.35
C VAL A 148 4.08 -2.30 3.20
N THR A 149 5.23 -1.86 3.74
CA THR A 149 5.29 -0.75 4.72
C THR A 149 5.91 0.55 4.20
N GLY A 150 6.42 0.59 2.97
CA GLY A 150 7.12 1.76 2.41
C GLY A 150 6.82 2.07 0.95
N PHE A 151 7.01 3.33 0.56
CA PHE A 151 6.67 3.92 -0.74
C PHE A 151 7.20 3.17 -1.96
N GLU A 152 8.48 2.76 -1.89
CA GLU A 152 9.17 2.00 -2.95
C GLU A 152 8.52 0.65 -3.24
N SER A 153 7.65 0.18 -2.34
CA SER A 153 6.94 -1.09 -2.46
C SER A 153 5.48 -0.90 -2.94
N PHE A 154 4.98 0.31 -3.15
CA PHE A 154 3.62 0.51 -3.66
C PHE A 154 3.33 -0.02 -5.08
N PRO A 155 4.30 -0.15 -5.98
CA PRO A 155 4.04 -0.88 -7.22
C PRO A 155 3.75 -2.37 -6.96
N ILE A 156 4.33 -2.98 -5.93
CA ILE A 156 4.17 -4.42 -5.66
C ILE A 156 2.76 -4.78 -5.20
N ILE A 157 2.13 -3.90 -4.41
CA ILE A 157 0.85 -4.21 -3.75
C ILE A 157 -0.29 -4.35 -4.77
N LYS A 158 -0.23 -3.63 -5.90
CA LYS A 158 -1.18 -3.80 -7.01
C LYS A 158 -1.12 -5.21 -7.61
N TYR A 159 0.08 -5.77 -7.77
CA TYR A 159 0.24 -7.16 -8.20
C TYR A 159 -0.16 -8.15 -7.10
N LEU A 160 0.10 -7.82 -5.83
CA LEU A 160 -0.35 -8.66 -4.71
C LEU A 160 -1.88 -8.76 -4.67
N PHE A 161 -2.63 -7.69 -4.93
CA PHE A 161 -4.09 -7.77 -5.02
C PHE A 161 -4.59 -8.62 -6.19
N GLN A 162 -3.79 -8.79 -7.25
CA GLN A 162 -4.10 -9.78 -8.29
C GLN A 162 -3.92 -11.22 -7.81
N ILE A 163 -3.02 -11.48 -6.85
CA ILE A 163 -2.85 -12.81 -6.25
C ILE A 163 -3.91 -13.05 -5.17
N TYR A 164 -4.08 -12.09 -4.26
CA TYR A 164 -5.04 -12.09 -3.16
C TYR A 164 -6.36 -11.43 -3.58
N ASN A 165 -7.00 -11.96 -4.61
CA ASN A 165 -8.20 -11.37 -5.22
C ASN A 165 -9.53 -11.85 -4.57
N ARG A 166 -9.46 -12.52 -3.42
CA ARG A 166 -10.63 -12.94 -2.63
C ARG A 166 -10.99 -11.85 -1.62
N PHE A 167 -11.47 -10.73 -2.14
CA PHE A 167 -11.79 -9.53 -1.33
C PHE A 167 -12.94 -9.77 -0.33
N ASP A 168 -13.78 -10.79 -0.57
CA ASP A 168 -14.80 -11.25 0.38
C ASP A 168 -14.23 -11.76 1.71
N VAL A 169 -12.95 -12.14 1.71
CA VAL A 169 -12.26 -12.64 2.91
C VAL A 169 -11.72 -11.51 3.77
N ASN A 170 -11.33 -10.39 3.14
CA ASN A 170 -10.70 -9.23 3.77
C ASN A 170 -9.69 -9.62 4.86
N TYR A 171 -8.59 -10.26 4.45
CA TYR A 171 -7.62 -10.81 5.40
C TYR A 171 -7.14 -9.75 6.40
N THR A 172 -6.92 -10.20 7.63
CA THR A 172 -6.49 -9.38 8.75
C THR A 172 -5.26 -9.98 9.44
N ASP A 173 -4.31 -9.11 9.79
CA ASP A 173 -3.16 -9.47 10.63
C ASP A 173 -3.46 -9.31 12.13
N ASP A 174 -2.46 -9.64 12.96
CA ASP A 174 -2.58 -9.61 14.43
C ASP A 174 -2.80 -8.20 15.00
N SER A 175 -2.49 -7.14 14.24
CA SER A 175 -2.74 -5.75 14.62
C SER A 175 -4.17 -5.29 14.29
N GLY A 176 -4.96 -6.13 13.62
CA GLY A 176 -6.25 -5.78 13.05
C GLY A 176 -6.15 -4.91 11.80
N TYR A 177 -4.97 -4.82 11.17
CA TYR A 177 -4.83 -4.21 9.85
C TYR A 177 -5.39 -5.19 8.82
N THR A 178 -6.11 -4.69 7.82
CA THR A 178 -6.83 -5.54 6.86
C THR A 178 -6.38 -5.24 5.43
N HIS A 179 -6.74 -6.11 4.49
CA HIS A 179 -6.53 -5.83 3.06
C HIS A 179 -7.29 -4.60 2.60
N PHE A 180 -8.50 -4.36 3.12
CA PHE A 180 -9.24 -3.14 2.84
C PHE A 180 -8.51 -1.89 3.38
N HIS A 181 -7.97 -1.94 4.60
CA HIS A 181 -7.12 -0.87 5.14
C HIS A 181 -5.91 -0.61 4.23
N ALA A 182 -5.26 -1.68 3.75
CA ALA A 182 -4.14 -1.57 2.82
C ALA A 182 -4.53 -0.94 1.48
N ALA A 183 -5.68 -1.33 0.91
CA ALA A 183 -6.21 -0.75 -0.32
C ALA A 183 -6.51 0.75 -0.17
N CYS A 184 -7.15 1.15 0.93
CA CYS A 184 -7.43 2.55 1.24
C CYS A 184 -6.15 3.37 1.40
N ARG A 185 -5.15 2.84 2.12
CA ARG A 185 -3.86 3.51 2.32
C ARG A 185 -3.13 3.80 1.00
N ILE A 186 -3.25 2.92 0.01
CA ILE A 186 -2.59 3.10 -1.29
C ILE A 186 -3.43 3.86 -2.31
N GLY A 187 -4.71 4.11 -2.02
CA GLY A 187 -5.63 4.80 -2.92
C GLY A 187 -6.00 3.99 -4.17
N ASP A 188 -6.04 2.65 -4.08
CA ASP A 188 -6.39 1.80 -5.23
C ASP A 188 -7.92 1.75 -5.40
N TYR A 189 -8.43 2.69 -6.21
CA TYR A 189 -9.86 2.90 -6.40
C TYR A 189 -10.62 1.61 -6.77
N ASP A 190 -10.09 0.81 -7.70
CA ASP A 190 -10.80 -0.38 -8.20
C ASP A 190 -10.89 -1.45 -7.10
N VAL A 191 -9.80 -1.66 -6.36
CA VAL A 191 -9.79 -2.60 -5.23
C VAL A 191 -10.71 -2.11 -4.10
N ILE A 192 -10.65 -0.83 -3.75
CA ILE A 192 -11.53 -0.23 -2.73
C ILE A 192 -12.99 -0.38 -3.12
N LYS A 193 -13.31 -0.12 -4.39
CA LYS A 193 -14.66 -0.26 -4.92
C LYS A 193 -15.16 -1.70 -4.80
N GLU A 194 -14.34 -2.68 -5.15
CA GLU A 194 -14.72 -4.09 -5.06
C GLU A 194 -15.00 -4.52 -3.60
N PHE A 195 -14.16 -4.10 -2.64
CA PHE A 195 -14.44 -4.32 -1.21
C PHE A 195 -15.79 -3.73 -0.79
N LEU A 196 -16.08 -2.48 -1.17
CA LEU A 196 -17.32 -1.79 -0.82
C LEU A 196 -18.55 -2.43 -1.48
N GLU A 197 -18.45 -2.85 -2.74
CA GLU A 197 -19.51 -3.57 -3.46
C GLU A 197 -19.81 -4.95 -2.84
N LEU A 198 -18.82 -5.59 -2.20
CA LEU A 198 -18.99 -6.81 -1.40
C LEU A 198 -19.54 -6.54 0.01
N GLY A 199 -19.88 -5.29 0.35
CA GLY A 199 -20.51 -4.91 1.61
C GLY A 199 -19.54 -4.69 2.76
N GLN A 200 -18.26 -4.46 2.47
CA GLN A 200 -17.29 -4.08 3.50
C GLN A 200 -17.71 -2.77 4.18
N ASP A 201 -17.66 -2.75 5.51
CA ASP A 201 -17.95 -1.55 6.30
C ASP A 201 -16.90 -0.44 6.01
N PRO A 202 -17.30 0.72 5.46
CA PRO A 202 -16.39 1.84 5.19
C PRO A 202 -15.86 2.52 6.46
N ASN A 203 -16.34 2.12 7.64
CA ASN A 203 -15.91 2.63 8.94
C ASN A 203 -15.15 1.58 9.78
N CYS A 204 -14.75 0.45 9.19
CA CYS A 204 -13.96 -0.54 9.93
C CYS A 204 -12.65 0.06 10.44
N LEU A 205 -12.31 -0.20 11.70
CA LEU A 205 -11.15 0.44 12.33
C LEU A 205 -9.93 -0.49 12.33
N TRP A 206 -8.77 0.08 12.04
CA TRP A 206 -7.51 -0.57 12.34
C TRP A 206 -7.35 -0.64 13.85
N THR A 207 -7.30 -1.86 14.42
CA THR A 207 -7.33 -2.06 15.87
C THR A 207 -6.16 -1.40 16.58
N GLU A 208 -4.97 -1.28 15.98
CA GLU A 208 -3.81 -0.66 16.63
C GLU A 208 -3.98 0.85 16.82
N THR A 209 -4.31 1.60 15.77
CA THR A 209 -4.35 3.08 15.77
C THR A 209 -5.75 3.68 15.88
N GLY A 210 -6.79 2.88 15.63
CA GLY A 210 -8.17 3.34 15.47
C GLY A 210 -8.40 4.15 14.19
N ASP A 211 -7.47 4.14 13.24
CA ASP A 211 -7.67 4.80 11.96
C ASP A 211 -8.79 4.11 11.18
N SER A 212 -9.72 4.91 10.66
CA SER A 212 -10.73 4.46 9.71
C SER A 212 -10.13 4.37 8.29
N PRO A 213 -10.82 3.74 7.32
CA PRO A 213 -10.37 3.67 5.94
C PRO A 213 -10.18 5.07 5.33
N LEU A 214 -11.01 6.04 5.73
CA LEU A 214 -10.86 7.44 5.31
C LEU A 214 -9.61 8.11 5.91
N HIS A 215 -9.22 7.80 7.16
CA HIS A 215 -7.94 8.28 7.70
C HIS A 215 -6.78 7.78 6.83
N LEU A 216 -6.78 6.48 6.52
CA LEU A 216 -5.72 5.85 5.74
C LEU A 216 -5.65 6.40 4.31
N ALA A 217 -6.80 6.62 3.67
CA ALA A 217 -6.88 7.22 2.33
C ALA A 217 -6.38 8.68 2.27
N LEU A 218 -6.31 9.37 3.42
CA LEU A 218 -5.82 10.74 3.55
C LEU A 218 -4.36 10.82 4.01
N VAL A 219 -3.70 9.69 4.28
CA VAL A 219 -2.26 9.67 4.55
C VAL A 219 -1.52 9.92 3.24
N ILE A 220 -0.80 11.03 3.17
CA ILE A 220 -0.13 11.44 1.93
C ILE A 220 1.13 10.61 1.70
N HIS A 221 1.33 10.23 0.45
CA HIS A 221 2.44 9.42 0.00
C HIS A 221 3.14 10.03 -1.22
N TYR A 222 4.48 9.93 -1.30
CA TYR A 222 5.35 10.65 -2.27
C TYR A 222 4.94 10.58 -3.75
N TYR A 223 4.14 9.59 -4.16
CA TYR A 223 3.72 9.38 -5.55
C TYR A 223 2.35 9.93 -5.92
N ASN A 224 1.67 10.66 -5.03
CA ASN A 224 0.36 11.30 -5.31
C ASN A 224 -0.65 10.34 -5.96
N ILE A 225 -0.78 9.12 -5.44
CA ILE A 225 -1.83 8.14 -5.84
C ILE A 225 -3.14 8.43 -5.09
N PHE A 226 -3.29 9.64 -4.57
CA PHE A 226 -4.55 10.12 -4.05
C PHE A 226 -5.41 10.54 -5.23
N THR A 227 -6.62 9.98 -5.32
CA THR A 227 -7.64 10.46 -6.24
C THR A 227 -8.81 11.01 -5.42
N LYS A 228 -9.26 12.21 -5.80
CA LYS A 228 -10.56 12.78 -5.39
C LYS A 228 -11.67 11.73 -5.45
N ASP A 229 -11.60 10.84 -6.43
CA ASP A 229 -12.53 9.73 -6.64
C ASP A 229 -12.55 8.71 -5.50
N THR A 230 -11.41 8.40 -4.88
CA THR A 230 -11.34 7.47 -3.74
C THR A 230 -12.00 8.05 -2.49
N ILE A 231 -11.74 9.32 -2.18
CA ILE A 231 -12.43 10.02 -1.07
C ILE A 231 -13.93 10.06 -1.34
N GLN A 232 -14.30 10.47 -2.55
CA GLN A 232 -15.69 10.55 -2.96
C GLN A 232 -16.40 9.20 -2.85
N LEU A 233 -15.74 8.10 -3.24
CA LEU A 233 -16.24 6.73 -3.14
C LEU A 233 -16.46 6.32 -1.68
N LEU A 234 -15.47 6.51 -0.81
CA LEU A 234 -15.57 6.19 0.62
C LEU A 234 -16.72 6.99 1.28
N LEU A 235 -16.79 8.30 1.03
CA LEU A 235 -17.83 9.16 1.60
C LEU A 235 -19.23 8.78 1.10
N ARG A 236 -19.39 8.49 -0.20
CA ARG A 236 -20.68 8.00 -0.75
C ARG A 236 -21.08 6.64 -0.21
N SER A 237 -20.11 5.83 0.18
CA SER A 237 -20.35 4.52 0.77
C SER A 237 -20.68 4.60 2.26
N GLY A 238 -20.60 5.79 2.87
CA GLY A 238 -20.98 6.01 4.27
C GLY A 238 -19.80 6.13 5.24
N ALA A 239 -18.58 6.37 4.74
CA ALA A 239 -17.45 6.70 5.62
C ALA A 239 -17.75 7.97 6.43
N ASP A 240 -17.51 7.91 7.74
CA ASP A 240 -17.66 9.03 8.66
C ASP A 240 -16.42 9.93 8.59
N LEU A 241 -16.64 11.12 8.04
CA LEU A 241 -15.61 12.14 7.85
C LEU A 241 -15.20 12.86 9.14
N ASN A 242 -15.92 12.65 10.24
CA ASN A 242 -15.66 13.22 11.56
C ASN A 242 -15.17 12.17 12.57
N TRP A 243 -15.03 10.91 12.16
CA TRP A 243 -14.59 9.85 13.06
C TRP A 243 -13.25 10.19 13.68
N ALA A 244 -13.11 10.03 14.99
CA ALA A 244 -11.86 10.28 15.69
C ALA A 244 -11.11 8.96 15.92
N ASN A 245 -9.86 8.87 15.47
CA ASN A 245 -8.99 7.72 15.75
C ASN A 245 -8.58 7.67 17.25
N LYS A 246 -7.71 6.72 17.63
CA LYS A 246 -7.30 6.60 19.04
C LYS A 246 -6.52 7.81 19.55
N GLU A 247 -5.97 8.67 18.71
CA GLU A 247 -5.33 9.92 19.12
C GLU A 247 -6.32 11.09 19.18
N GLY A 248 -7.62 10.84 18.97
CA GLY A 248 -8.63 11.88 18.82
C GLY A 248 -8.52 12.63 17.49
N SER A 249 -7.61 12.22 16.59
CA SER A 249 -7.43 12.87 15.30
C SER A 249 -8.60 12.49 14.39
N THR A 250 -9.22 13.49 13.76
CA THR A 250 -10.21 13.28 12.70
C THR A 250 -9.54 13.23 11.32
N PRO A 251 -10.24 12.83 10.24
CA PRO A 251 -9.74 12.98 8.87
C PRO A 251 -9.17 14.37 8.55
N LEU A 252 -9.80 15.44 9.03
CA LEU A 252 -9.30 16.80 8.86
C LEU A 252 -7.96 17.03 9.59
N HIS A 253 -7.73 16.43 10.76
CA HIS A 253 -6.45 16.49 11.44
C HIS A 253 -5.35 15.79 10.63
N VAL A 254 -5.66 14.64 10.02
CA VAL A 254 -4.71 13.88 9.18
C VAL A 254 -4.27 14.71 7.97
N ILE A 255 -5.22 15.37 7.28
CA ILE A 255 -4.92 16.26 6.15
C ILE A 255 -4.00 17.40 6.61
N CYS A 256 -4.30 18.05 7.73
CA CYS A 256 -3.54 19.19 8.23
C CYS A 256 -2.15 18.84 8.79
N LYS A 257 -1.95 17.59 9.26
CA LYS A 257 -0.66 17.09 9.74
C LYS A 257 0.30 16.73 8.60
N ASN A 258 -0.23 16.23 7.48
CA ASN A 258 0.57 15.75 6.36
C ASN A 258 0.86 16.89 5.36
N CYS A 259 1.98 17.57 5.57
CA CYS A 259 2.73 18.40 4.61
C CYS A 259 1.91 19.24 3.61
N GLY A 260 1.37 20.40 3.99
CA GLY A 260 1.15 21.54 3.07
C GLY A 260 0.36 21.35 1.75
N TYR A 261 -0.32 20.22 1.51
CA TYR A 261 -1.09 19.99 0.27
C TYR A 261 -2.45 20.68 0.38
N VAL A 262 -2.43 22.00 0.24
CA VAL A 262 -3.62 22.87 0.19
C VAL A 262 -4.65 22.36 -0.84
N ARG A 263 -4.19 21.70 -1.89
CA ARG A 263 -5.05 21.04 -2.87
C ARG A 263 -5.93 19.95 -2.25
N LEU A 264 -5.37 19.08 -1.41
CA LEU A 264 -6.12 17.98 -0.80
C LEU A 264 -7.21 18.49 0.14
N ILE A 265 -6.90 19.48 0.99
CA ILE A 265 -7.92 20.06 1.87
C ILE A 265 -9.03 20.75 1.08
N LYS A 266 -8.69 21.47 0.00
CA LYS A 266 -9.67 22.11 -0.89
C LYS A 266 -10.55 21.07 -1.59
N GLU A 267 -9.97 20.02 -2.15
CA GLU A 267 -10.74 18.95 -2.81
C GLU A 267 -11.61 18.18 -1.82
N PHE A 268 -11.11 17.89 -0.61
CA PHE A 268 -11.89 17.28 0.46
C PHE A 268 -13.11 18.13 0.79
N PHE A 269 -12.89 19.43 0.98
CA PHE A 269 -13.91 20.42 1.23
C PHE A 269 -14.91 20.61 0.08
N GLU A 270 -14.48 20.56 -1.17
CA GLU A 270 -15.39 20.54 -2.33
C GLU A 270 -16.28 19.30 -2.34
N ILE A 271 -15.71 18.12 -2.05
CA ILE A 271 -16.46 16.86 -2.01
C ILE A 271 -17.50 16.89 -0.89
N THR A 272 -17.11 17.32 0.31
CA THR A 272 -18.04 17.37 1.45
C THR A 272 -19.16 18.37 1.22
N ASP A 273 -18.86 19.53 0.63
CA ASP A 273 -19.89 20.54 0.30
C ASP A 273 -20.86 19.98 -0.75
N ALA A 274 -20.33 19.33 -1.81
CA ALA A 274 -21.14 18.70 -2.85
C ALA A 274 -22.03 17.57 -2.30
N ASN A 275 -21.54 16.82 -1.30
CA ASN A 275 -22.29 15.77 -0.61
C ASN A 275 -23.19 16.31 0.52
N GLN A 276 -23.18 17.62 0.80
CA GLN A 276 -23.90 18.27 1.91
C GLN A 276 -23.55 17.65 3.29
N GLN A 277 -22.30 17.22 3.47
CA GLN A 277 -21.83 16.63 4.72
C GLN A 277 -21.20 17.70 5.61
N THR A 278 -21.55 17.69 6.90
CA THR A 278 -21.02 18.65 7.87
C THR A 278 -19.70 18.18 8.45
N ILE A 279 -18.68 19.05 8.43
CA ILE A 279 -17.37 18.81 9.02
C ILE A 279 -17.29 19.52 10.38
N LEU A 280 -16.80 18.81 11.39
CA LEU A 280 -16.44 19.38 12.69
C LEU A 280 -15.07 20.07 12.59
N ILE A 281 -15.05 21.30 12.08
CA ILE A 281 -13.83 22.09 11.82
C ILE A 281 -12.97 22.26 13.08
N ASP A 282 -13.61 22.49 14.24
CA ASP A 282 -12.95 22.72 15.52
C ASP A 282 -12.93 21.48 16.43
N ALA A 283 -13.07 20.27 15.86
CA ALA A 283 -12.84 19.04 16.60
C ALA A 283 -11.44 19.08 17.24
N LYS A 284 -11.33 18.54 18.46
CA LYS A 284 -10.08 18.53 19.21
C LYS A 284 -9.54 17.11 19.32
N ASP A 285 -8.25 16.96 19.05
CA ASP A 285 -7.53 15.72 19.33
C ASP A 285 -7.32 15.50 20.84
N LYS A 286 -6.67 14.38 21.22
CA LYS A 286 -6.39 14.07 22.63
C LYS A 286 -5.47 15.07 23.34
N LEU A 287 -4.72 15.88 22.59
CA LEU A 287 -3.90 16.96 23.12
C LEU A 287 -4.67 18.29 23.17
N GLY A 288 -5.97 18.28 22.84
CA GLY A 288 -6.83 19.45 22.83
C GLY A 288 -6.64 20.34 21.60
N ARG A 289 -5.95 19.85 20.56
CA ARG A 289 -5.57 20.62 19.38
C ARG A 289 -6.64 20.53 18.30
N THR A 290 -6.93 21.64 17.63
CA THR A 290 -7.72 21.66 16.39
C THR A 290 -6.82 21.49 15.16
N SER A 291 -7.43 21.19 14.00
CA SER A 291 -6.73 21.20 12.71
C SER A 291 -6.03 22.54 12.42
N LEU A 292 -6.65 23.66 12.82
CA LEU A 292 -6.05 25.00 12.69
C LEU A 292 -4.76 25.12 13.50
N GLN A 293 -4.77 24.65 14.74
CA GLN A 293 -3.58 24.65 15.60
C GLN A 293 -2.47 23.75 15.08
N LEU A 294 -2.79 22.61 14.48
CA LEU A 294 -1.82 21.76 13.80
C LEU A 294 -1.20 22.44 12.58
N SER A 295 -2.00 23.14 11.77
CA SER A 295 -1.52 23.88 10.60
C SER A 295 -0.58 25.03 10.98
N VAL A 296 -0.87 25.75 12.07
CA VAL A 296 0.03 26.78 12.61
C VAL A 296 1.33 26.16 13.15
N ALA A 297 1.24 25.11 13.97
CA ALA A 297 2.42 24.44 14.53
C ALA A 297 3.33 23.85 13.44
N SER A 298 2.76 23.48 12.29
CA SER A 298 3.50 22.93 11.15
C SER A 298 3.94 24.01 10.13
N LEU A 299 3.70 25.30 10.42
CA LEU A 299 4.06 26.45 9.59
C LEU A 299 3.45 26.40 8.17
N PHE A 300 2.17 26.03 8.06
CA PHE A 300 1.44 25.96 6.78
C PHE A 300 0.40 27.10 6.66
N PRO A 301 0.81 28.32 6.25
CA PRO A 301 -0.07 29.50 6.22
C PRO A 301 -1.28 29.30 5.29
N ASP A 302 -1.10 28.69 4.12
CA ASP A 302 -2.21 28.45 3.20
C ASP A 302 -3.28 27.52 3.79
N LEU A 303 -2.91 26.56 4.65
CA LEU A 303 -3.88 25.71 5.36
C LEU A 303 -4.62 26.50 6.44
N VAL A 304 -3.93 27.44 7.10
CA VAL A 304 -4.55 28.36 8.05
C VAL A 304 -5.63 29.17 7.33
N ASP A 305 -5.30 29.78 6.19
CA ASP A 305 -6.26 30.59 5.43
C ASP A 305 -7.49 29.76 5.02
N VAL A 306 -7.30 28.56 4.45
CA VAL A 306 -8.43 27.70 4.07
C VAL A 306 -9.30 27.32 5.28
N LEU A 307 -8.70 27.02 6.44
CA LEU A 307 -9.47 26.68 7.64
C LEU A 307 -10.25 27.87 8.20
N LEU A 308 -9.66 29.07 8.17
CA LEU A 308 -10.34 30.31 8.58
C LEU A 308 -11.50 30.65 7.64
N ASP A 309 -11.31 30.49 6.33
CA ASP A 309 -12.37 30.65 5.33
C ASP A 309 -13.52 29.65 5.55
N ARG A 310 -13.22 28.50 6.16
CA ARG A 310 -14.21 27.49 6.59
C ARG A 310 -14.76 27.69 8.00
N GLY A 311 -14.46 28.82 8.63
CA GLY A 311 -15.02 29.22 9.90
C GLY A 311 -14.37 28.59 11.13
N ALA A 312 -13.11 28.13 11.01
CA ALA A 312 -12.35 27.67 12.18
C ALA A 312 -12.21 28.78 13.22
N ASP A 313 -12.44 28.45 14.50
CA ASP A 313 -12.43 29.42 15.57
C ASP A 313 -10.99 29.75 16.04
N LEU A 314 -10.66 31.04 16.02
CA LEU A 314 -9.40 31.59 16.54
C LEU A 314 -9.49 32.05 18.01
N SER A 315 -10.69 32.19 18.57
CA SER A 315 -10.91 32.87 19.85
C SER A 315 -10.22 32.18 21.03
N SER A 316 -10.05 30.87 20.95
CA SER A 316 -9.39 30.04 21.97
C SER A 316 -7.96 29.64 21.59
N PHE A 317 -7.38 30.24 20.55
CA PHE A 317 -6.04 29.92 20.09
C PHE A 317 -4.98 30.34 21.12
N VAL A 318 -4.21 29.38 21.62
CA VAL A 318 -3.03 29.59 22.45
C VAL A 318 -1.82 29.11 21.66
N PHE A 319 -0.75 29.90 21.65
CA PHE A 319 0.50 29.50 20.99
C PHE A 319 0.99 28.16 21.56
N PRO A 320 1.36 27.19 20.71
CA PRO A 320 1.93 25.93 21.17
C PRO A 320 3.19 26.16 22.02
N THR A 321 3.30 25.54 23.20
CA THR A 321 4.54 25.55 23.99
C THR A 321 5.62 24.72 23.28
N GLU A 322 6.92 24.93 23.53
CA GLU A 322 8.05 24.27 22.83
C GLU A 322 7.90 22.75 22.61
N ASN A 323 7.36 22.01 23.59
CA ASN A 323 7.05 20.57 23.50
C ASN A 323 6.14 20.16 22.31
N TYR A 324 5.46 21.10 21.66
CA TYR A 324 4.60 20.87 20.49
C TYR A 324 5.39 20.68 19.20
N PHE A 325 6.62 21.22 19.11
CA PHE A 325 7.46 21.15 17.91
C PHE A 325 8.37 19.91 17.89
N GLU A 326 8.58 19.26 19.04
CA GLU A 326 9.56 18.16 19.18
C GLU A 326 9.02 16.76 18.79
N LYS A 327 7.72 16.61 18.52
CA LYS A 327 7.10 15.30 18.20
C LYS A 327 6.91 14.99 16.71
N THR A 328 7.34 15.86 15.81
CA THR A 328 7.21 15.66 14.35
C THR A 328 8.43 15.01 13.70
N SER A 329 9.51 14.78 14.44
CA SER A 329 10.76 14.19 13.95
C SER A 329 10.83 12.69 14.21
N ASN A 330 10.03 11.91 13.48
CA ASN A 330 10.27 10.48 13.21
C ASN A 330 9.41 10.04 12.02
N TYR A 331 9.85 10.38 10.80
CA TYR A 331 9.42 9.73 9.56
C TYR A 331 10.64 9.34 8.74
#